data_AF-A0A2E4E1A8-F1
#
_entry.id   AF-A0A2E4E1A8-F1
#
_cell.length_a   1.000
_cell.length_b   1.000
_cell.length_c   1.000
_cell.angle_alpha   90.00
_cell.angle_beta   90.00
_cell.angle_gamma   90.00
#
_symmetry.space_group_name_H-M   'P 1'
#
loop_
_entity.id
_entity.type
_entity.pdbx_description
1 polymer ?
#
loop_
_entity_poly.entity_id
_entity_poly.type
_entity_poly.pdbx_seq_one_letter_code
_entity_poly.pdbx_strand_id
1 'polypeptide(L)'
;MKVLKSNKILKIIIVILIFFQSSIVESNSKSICYDIIEKTEQKLNIPKNLLLSIALTESGRNINGDFVPWPWSINTKGKGLFFNNRDELYQYAKQNLNSKILNFDVGCMQINYYYHGKKFKNLFEMTNPLVNITWAGKFLIDLNKKHNSWKEAISRYHSSTI
;
A
#
# COMPACT_ATOMS: atom_id res chain seq x y z
N MET A 1 0.59 73.15 -6.44
CA MET A 1 -0.39 72.06 -6.20
C MET A 1 0.29 70.74 -6.56
N LYS A 2 0.68 69.92 -5.58
CA LYS A 2 1.51 68.71 -5.78
C LYS A 2 0.61 67.55 -6.24
N VAL A 3 0.75 67.12 -7.49
CA VAL A 3 0.16 65.87 -7.97
C VAL A 3 0.91 64.72 -7.30
N LEU A 4 0.20 63.96 -6.47
CA LEU A 4 0.72 62.84 -5.72
C LEU A 4 1.21 61.72 -6.66
N LYS A 5 2.39 61.19 -6.34
CA LYS A 5 3.12 60.14 -7.06
C LYS A 5 2.28 58.88 -7.28
N SER A 6 1.86 58.66 -8.52
CA SER A 6 1.21 57.45 -9.04
C SER A 6 2.15 56.24 -9.16
N ASN A 7 2.97 55.95 -8.14
CA ASN A 7 3.91 54.81 -8.16
C ASN A 7 3.99 54.01 -6.85
N LYS A 8 3.25 54.41 -5.80
CA LYS A 8 3.20 53.65 -4.53
C LYS A 8 2.00 52.69 -4.45
N ILE A 9 0.87 53.02 -5.07
CA ILE A 9 -0.34 52.19 -5.02
C ILE A 9 -0.17 50.92 -5.89
N LEU A 10 0.54 51.01 -7.02
CA LEU A 10 0.76 49.87 -7.92
C LEU A 10 1.71 48.80 -7.35
N LYS A 11 2.67 49.18 -6.48
CA LYS A 11 3.57 48.21 -5.82
C LYS A 11 2.92 47.46 -4.66
N ILE A 12 1.90 48.02 -4.01
CA ILE A 12 1.22 47.39 -2.88
C ILE A 12 0.30 46.25 -3.35
N ILE A 13 -0.31 46.38 -4.54
CA ILE A 13 -1.14 45.32 -5.14
C ILE A 13 -0.32 44.09 -5.55
N ILE A 14 0.93 44.26 -5.99
CA ILE A 14 1.78 43.14 -6.44
C ILE A 14 2.29 42.30 -5.26
N VAL A 15 2.49 42.90 -4.07
CA VAL A 15 2.97 42.16 -2.89
C VAL A 15 1.87 41.30 -2.25
N ILE A 16 0.60 41.70 -2.39
CA ILE A 16 -0.54 40.95 -1.82
C ILE A 16 -0.93 39.75 -2.70
N LEU A 17 -0.67 39.79 -4.01
CA LEU A 17 -0.94 38.70 -4.95
C LEU A 17 0.06 37.54 -4.88
N ILE A 18 1.20 37.68 -4.21
CA ILE A 18 2.22 36.63 -4.09
C ILE A 18 2.04 35.78 -2.81
N PHE A 19 1.19 36.20 -1.87
CA PHE A 19 1.02 35.51 -0.59
C PHE A 19 -0.21 34.58 -0.49
N PHE A 20 -0.93 34.34 -1.59
CA PHE A 20 -2.13 33.49 -1.62
C PHE A 20 -2.01 32.29 -2.58
N GLN A 21 -0.85 31.64 -2.63
CA GLN A 21 -0.74 30.28 -3.15
C GLN A 21 -0.10 29.38 -2.11
N SER A 22 -0.81 29.16 -1.03
CA SER A 22 -0.60 28.00 -0.18
C SER A 22 -1.99 27.48 0.15
N SER A 23 -2.13 26.15 0.14
CA SER A 23 -3.35 25.38 0.45
C SER A 23 -4.19 24.97 -0.76
N ILE A 24 -3.73 23.99 -1.55
CA ILE A 24 -4.51 22.78 -1.88
C ILE A 24 -3.54 21.62 -2.21
N VAL A 25 -2.96 20.95 -1.20
CA VAL A 25 -2.49 19.56 -1.34
C VAL A 25 -3.00 18.79 -0.13
N GLU A 26 -4.31 18.72 0.01
CA GLU A 26 -4.93 17.86 1.01
C GLU A 26 -6.05 17.09 0.34
N SER A 27 -6.03 15.77 0.53
CA SER A 27 -6.92 14.75 -0.05
C SER A 27 -6.55 14.18 -1.44
N ASN A 28 -5.62 13.23 -1.49
CA ASN A 28 -5.77 12.07 -2.39
C ASN A 28 -5.05 10.79 -1.92
N SER A 29 -4.76 10.66 -0.62
CA SER A 29 -4.08 9.48 -0.07
C SER A 29 -5.05 8.47 0.51
N LYS A 30 -6.11 8.10 -0.24
CA LYS A 30 -6.56 6.72 -0.12
C LYS A 30 -5.34 5.88 -0.52
N SER A 31 -4.77 5.17 0.46
CA SER A 31 -3.54 4.37 0.28
C SER A 31 -3.64 3.58 -1.03
N ILE A 32 -2.58 3.55 -1.85
CA ILE A 32 -2.52 2.78 -3.11
C ILE A 32 -3.03 1.34 -2.95
N CYS A 33 -2.88 0.75 -1.76
CA CYS A 33 -3.43 -0.55 -1.42
C CYS A 33 -4.97 -0.54 -1.45
N TYR A 34 -5.62 0.48 -0.86
CA TYR A 34 -7.08 0.59 -0.75
C TYR A 34 -7.77 0.54 -2.12
N ASP A 35 -7.35 1.39 -3.05
CA ASP A 35 -7.98 1.48 -4.38
C ASP A 35 -7.82 0.19 -5.19
N ILE A 36 -6.66 -0.47 -5.05
CA ILE A 36 -6.39 -1.74 -5.72
C ILE A 36 -7.19 -2.87 -5.07
N ILE A 37 -7.33 -2.85 -3.73
CA ILE A 37 -8.13 -3.82 -2.99
C ILE A 37 -9.60 -3.72 -3.41
N GLU A 38 -10.19 -2.53 -3.42
CA GLU A 38 -11.58 -2.32 -3.81
C GLU A 38 -11.85 -2.85 -5.22
N LYS A 39 -10.97 -2.52 -6.18
CA LYS A 39 -11.06 -3.02 -7.56
C LYS A 39 -10.89 -4.54 -7.64
N THR A 40 -9.97 -5.10 -6.86
CA THR A 40 -9.73 -6.55 -6.81
C THR A 40 -10.93 -7.29 -6.24
N GLU A 41 -11.53 -6.78 -5.16
CA GLU A 41 -12.72 -7.37 -4.54
C GLU A 41 -13.88 -7.43 -5.53
N GLN A 42 -14.15 -6.31 -6.22
CA GLN A 42 -15.17 -6.25 -7.26
C GLN A 42 -14.89 -7.23 -8.41
N LYS A 43 -13.65 -7.23 -8.94
CA LYS A 43 -13.28 -8.06 -10.08
C LYS A 43 -13.35 -9.56 -9.78
N LEU A 44 -13.03 -9.95 -8.55
CA LEU A 44 -12.98 -11.35 -8.14
C LEU A 44 -14.25 -11.81 -7.40
N ASN A 45 -15.27 -10.95 -7.27
CA ASN A 45 -16.47 -11.21 -6.49
C ASN A 45 -16.18 -11.63 -5.05
N ILE A 46 -15.15 -11.02 -4.44
CA ILE A 46 -14.86 -11.18 -3.00
C ILE A 46 -15.84 -10.27 -2.23
N PRO A 47 -16.40 -10.71 -1.09
CA PRO A 47 -17.24 -9.86 -0.26
C PRO A 47 -16.59 -8.51 0.03
N LYS A 48 -17.38 -7.44 -0.09
CA LYS A 48 -16.91 -6.08 0.13
C LYS A 48 -16.18 -5.96 1.47
N ASN A 49 -15.04 -5.28 1.46
CA ASN A 49 -14.14 -5.04 2.58
C ASN A 49 -13.48 -6.28 3.19
N LEU A 50 -13.68 -7.49 2.64
CA LEU A 50 -13.06 -8.68 3.20
C LEU A 50 -11.53 -8.67 2.99
N LEU A 51 -11.08 -8.40 1.76
CA LEU A 51 -9.66 -8.30 1.45
C LEU A 51 -9.04 -7.05 2.10
N LEU A 52 -9.81 -5.97 2.23
CA LEU A 52 -9.41 -4.78 3.00
C LEU A 52 -9.14 -5.11 4.47
N SER A 53 -10.02 -5.88 5.11
CA SER A 53 -9.87 -6.26 6.52
C SER A 53 -8.61 -7.11 6.74
N ILE A 54 -8.31 -8.01 5.80
CA ILE A 54 -7.05 -8.76 5.80
C ILE A 54 -5.88 -7.79 5.67
N ALA A 55 -5.86 -6.93 4.65
CA ALA A 55 -4.76 -5.98 4.43
C ALA A 55 -4.47 -5.07 5.63
N LEU A 56 -5.51 -4.60 6.32
CA LEU A 56 -5.40 -3.78 7.54
C LEU A 56 -4.79 -4.57 8.71
N THR A 57 -5.11 -5.86 8.82
CA THR A 57 -4.49 -6.76 9.81
C THR A 57 -3.02 -7.00 9.48
N GLU A 58 -2.72 -7.16 8.20
CA GLU A 58 -1.38 -7.50 7.71
C GLU A 58 -0.38 -6.34 7.76
N SER A 59 -0.78 -5.18 7.25
CA SER A 59 0.14 -4.06 6.99
C SER A 59 -0.41 -2.71 7.44
N GLY A 60 -1.45 -2.72 8.28
CA GLY A 60 -2.10 -1.52 8.77
C GLY A 60 -1.14 -0.62 9.55
N ARG A 61 -1.17 0.68 9.25
CA ARG A 61 -0.38 1.72 9.92
C ARG A 61 -1.17 3.03 9.99
N ASN A 62 -0.98 3.76 11.09
CA ASN A 62 -1.48 5.12 11.23
C ASN A 62 -0.65 6.09 10.39
N ILE A 63 -1.28 6.75 9.42
CA ILE A 63 -0.72 7.80 8.57
C ILE A 63 -1.64 9.01 8.69
N ASN A 64 -1.14 10.12 9.23
CA ASN A 64 -1.89 11.38 9.37
C ASN A 64 -3.28 11.23 10.04
N GLY A 65 -3.43 10.28 10.98
CA GLY A 65 -4.68 10.00 11.67
C GLY A 65 -5.53 8.87 11.07
N ASP A 66 -5.20 8.40 9.86
CA ASP A 66 -5.91 7.29 9.21
C ASP A 66 -5.15 5.96 9.36
N PHE A 67 -5.87 4.90 9.73
CA PHE A 67 -5.31 3.54 9.75
C PHE A 67 -5.48 2.88 8.39
N VAL A 68 -4.38 2.71 7.65
CA VAL A 68 -4.38 2.24 6.26
C VAL A 68 -3.39 1.11 6.03
N PRO A 69 -3.66 0.16 5.11
CA PRO A 69 -2.66 -0.83 4.72
C PRO A 69 -1.50 -0.14 4.00
N TRP A 70 -0.27 -0.42 4.43
CA TRP A 70 0.92 0.23 3.90
C TRP A 70 1.61 -0.64 2.83
N PRO A 71 1.82 -0.12 1.61
CA PRO A 71 2.35 -0.92 0.49
C PRO A 71 3.80 -1.32 0.65
N TRP A 72 4.59 -0.55 1.40
CA TRP A 72 6.04 -0.74 1.51
C TRP A 72 6.40 -1.44 2.81
N SER A 73 5.66 -2.50 3.13
CA SER A 73 5.77 -3.26 4.36
C SER A 73 6.55 -4.57 4.14
N ILE A 74 7.38 -4.94 5.10
CA ILE A 74 8.01 -6.26 5.16
C ILE A 74 7.94 -6.80 6.57
N ASN A 75 7.69 -8.09 6.72
CA ASN A 75 7.87 -8.79 7.98
C ASN A 75 8.95 -9.86 7.80
N THR A 76 9.99 -9.83 8.63
CA THR A 76 11.01 -10.87 8.66
C THR A 76 11.07 -11.45 10.07
N LYS A 77 10.68 -12.73 10.23
CA LYS A 77 10.69 -13.45 11.52
C LYS A 77 9.92 -12.70 12.65
N GLY A 78 8.77 -12.12 12.34
CA GLY A 78 7.94 -11.37 13.29
C GLY A 78 8.35 -9.91 13.47
N LYS A 79 9.46 -9.47 12.85
CA LYS A 79 9.88 -8.07 12.84
C LYS A 79 9.30 -7.36 11.62
N GLY A 80 8.23 -6.61 11.83
CA GLY A 80 7.65 -5.70 10.84
C GLY A 80 8.48 -4.43 10.65
N LEU A 81 8.70 -4.04 9.39
CA LEU A 81 9.32 -2.79 8.98
C LEU A 81 8.47 -2.13 7.89
N PHE A 82 8.47 -0.80 7.89
CA PHE A 82 7.76 0.03 6.93
C PHE A 82 8.72 1.01 6.27
N PHE A 83 8.76 1.01 4.94
CA PHE A 83 9.63 1.87 4.13
C PHE A 83 8.86 3.03 3.50
N ASN A 84 9.57 4.01 2.95
CA ASN A 84 8.93 5.17 2.33
C ASN A 84 8.50 4.90 0.88
N ASN A 85 9.18 3.97 0.20
CA ASN A 85 8.96 3.67 -1.20
C ASN A 85 9.25 2.19 -1.53
N ARG A 86 8.87 1.80 -2.76
CA ARG A 86 9.04 0.44 -3.28
C ARG A 86 10.51 0.01 -3.36
N ASP A 87 11.42 0.93 -3.70
CA ASP A 87 12.82 0.60 -3.92
C ASP A 87 13.51 0.25 -2.60
N GLU A 88 13.25 0.99 -1.53
CA GLU A 88 13.70 0.68 -0.18
C GLU A 88 13.23 -0.71 0.28
N LEU A 89 11.93 -1.01 0.11
CA LEU A 89 11.36 -2.33 0.38
C LEU A 89 12.09 -3.42 -0.42
N TYR A 90 12.27 -3.20 -1.73
CA TYR A 90 12.93 -4.16 -2.60
C TYR A 90 14.39 -4.41 -2.21
N GLN A 91 15.16 -3.35 -1.89
CA GLN A 91 16.55 -3.53 -1.48
C GLN A 91 16.65 -4.32 -0.18
N TYR A 92 15.77 -4.06 0.80
CA TYR A 92 15.74 -4.84 2.03
C TYR A 92 15.38 -6.31 1.77
N ALA A 93 14.35 -6.56 0.96
CA ALA A 93 13.96 -7.92 0.59
C ALA A 93 15.06 -8.65 -0.19
N LYS A 94 15.80 -7.94 -1.04
CA LYS A 94 16.96 -8.48 -1.76
C LYS A 94 18.11 -8.81 -0.81
N GLN A 95 18.36 -7.98 0.20
CA GLN A 95 19.33 -8.27 1.25
C GLN A 95 18.95 -9.53 2.03
N ASN A 96 17.68 -9.72 2.37
CA ASN A 96 17.21 -10.97 2.99
C ASN A 96 17.60 -12.20 2.15
N LEU A 97 17.37 -12.18 0.84
CA LEU A 97 17.76 -13.28 -0.05
C LEU A 97 19.28 -13.51 -0.09
N ASN A 98 20.07 -12.43 -0.17
CA ASN A 98 21.53 -12.52 -0.15
C ASN A 98 22.03 -13.15 1.16
N SER A 99 21.34 -12.89 2.27
CA SER A 99 21.60 -13.48 3.58
C SER A 99 20.93 -14.85 3.78
N LYS A 100 20.37 -15.47 2.74
CA LYS A 100 19.65 -16.76 2.77
C LYS A 100 18.42 -16.76 3.70
N ILE A 101 17.86 -15.60 3.98
CA ILE A 101 16.60 -15.43 4.71
C ILE A 101 15.47 -15.47 3.68
N LEU A 102 14.79 -16.61 3.58
CA LEU A 102 13.71 -16.82 2.61
C LEU A 102 12.31 -16.59 3.18
N ASN A 103 12.16 -16.74 4.50
CA ASN A 103 10.87 -16.62 5.17
C ASN A 103 10.62 -15.16 5.61
N PHE A 104 10.00 -14.39 4.73
CA PHE A 104 9.58 -13.02 4.97
C PHE A 104 8.32 -12.69 4.15
N ASP A 105 7.52 -11.75 4.63
CA ASP A 105 6.24 -11.34 4.06
C ASP A 105 6.34 -9.95 3.44
N VAL A 106 5.68 -9.71 2.31
CA VAL A 106 5.86 -8.49 1.51
C VAL A 106 4.55 -7.79 1.20
N GLY A 107 4.54 -6.47 1.31
CA GLY A 107 3.54 -5.58 0.72
C GLY A 107 2.24 -5.44 1.51
N CYS A 108 1.23 -4.86 0.86
CA CYS A 108 -0.11 -4.61 1.42
C CYS A 108 -0.73 -5.86 2.06
N MET A 109 -0.50 -7.02 1.44
CA MET A 109 -1.14 -8.28 1.79
C MET A 109 -0.23 -9.27 2.51
N GLN A 110 0.98 -8.81 2.89
CA GLN A 110 2.02 -9.61 3.57
C GLN A 110 2.17 -11.01 2.95
N ILE A 111 2.35 -11.08 1.63
CA ILE A 111 2.53 -12.36 0.94
C ILE A 111 3.91 -12.92 1.28
N ASN A 112 3.93 -14.15 1.77
CA ASN A 112 5.16 -14.82 2.15
C ASN A 112 6.01 -15.25 0.94
N TYR A 113 7.28 -14.83 0.90
CA TYR A 113 8.21 -15.16 -0.18
C TYR A 113 8.59 -16.64 -0.22
N TYR A 114 8.78 -17.30 0.93
CA TYR A 114 9.18 -18.70 0.98
C TYR A 114 8.13 -19.60 0.31
N TYR A 115 6.85 -19.35 0.59
CA TYR A 115 5.74 -20.13 0.05
C TYR A 115 5.32 -19.72 -1.36
N HIS A 116 5.25 -18.41 -1.64
CA HIS A 116 4.65 -17.92 -2.88
C HIS A 116 5.63 -17.27 -3.86
N GLY A 117 6.88 -17.01 -3.47
CA GLY A 117 7.84 -16.23 -4.27
C GLY A 117 8.04 -16.76 -5.69
N LYS A 118 8.01 -18.09 -5.88
CA LYS A 118 8.11 -18.75 -7.20
C LYS A 118 6.92 -18.53 -8.13
N LYS A 119 5.79 -18.03 -7.62
CA LYS A 119 4.58 -17.73 -8.40
C LYS A 119 4.64 -16.32 -9.02
N PHE A 120 5.61 -15.51 -8.61
CA PHE A 120 5.87 -14.18 -9.16
C PHE A 120 6.98 -14.25 -10.20
N LYS A 121 6.98 -13.31 -11.16
CA LYS A 121 8.04 -13.20 -12.17
C LYS A 121 9.42 -13.03 -11.55
N ASN A 122 9.51 -12.24 -10.48
CA ASN A 122 10.70 -12.02 -9.66
C ASN A 122 10.32 -11.29 -8.36
N LEU A 123 11.29 -11.11 -7.47
CA LEU A 123 11.10 -10.40 -6.20
C LEU A 123 10.63 -8.95 -6.39
N PHE A 124 11.11 -8.23 -7.40
CA PHE A 124 10.69 -6.85 -7.63
C PHE A 124 9.21 -6.79 -8.00
N GLU A 125 8.71 -7.69 -8.85
CA GLU A 125 7.29 -7.78 -9.17
C GLU A 125 6.43 -8.12 -7.95
N MET A 126 6.95 -8.91 -7.01
CA MET A 126 6.26 -9.23 -5.76
C MET A 126 6.05 -8.00 -4.86
N THR A 127 6.90 -6.95 -4.96
CA THR A 127 6.72 -5.68 -4.24
C THR A 127 5.76 -4.71 -4.91
N ASN A 128 5.26 -5.03 -6.11
CA ASN A 128 4.26 -4.21 -6.79
C ASN A 128 2.88 -4.36 -6.10
N PRO A 129 2.26 -3.28 -5.58
CA PRO A 129 0.97 -3.38 -4.89
C PRO A 129 -0.13 -4.06 -5.71
N LEU A 130 -0.18 -3.79 -7.02
CA LEU A 130 -1.16 -4.41 -7.91
C LEU A 130 -0.97 -5.92 -8.00
N VAL A 131 0.27 -6.37 -8.19
CA VAL A 131 0.60 -7.80 -8.31
C VAL A 131 0.40 -8.51 -6.97
N ASN A 132 0.85 -7.89 -5.88
CA ASN A 132 0.71 -8.38 -4.51
C ASN A 132 -0.75 -8.60 -4.11
N ILE A 133 -1.61 -7.60 -4.33
CA ILE A 133 -3.04 -7.66 -4.00
C ILE A 133 -3.80 -8.61 -4.94
N THR A 134 -3.47 -8.60 -6.24
CA THR A 134 -4.09 -9.53 -7.20
C THR A 134 -3.79 -10.98 -6.84
N TRP A 135 -2.55 -11.27 -6.42
CA TRP A 135 -2.17 -12.61 -5.95
C TRP A 135 -2.97 -13.00 -4.70
N ALA A 136 -3.03 -12.11 -3.70
CA ALA A 136 -3.79 -12.33 -2.47
C ALA A 136 -5.27 -12.65 -2.73
N GLY A 137 -5.92 -11.86 -3.59
CA GLY A 137 -7.33 -12.06 -3.93
C GLY A 137 -7.59 -13.41 -4.61
N LYS A 138 -6.72 -13.81 -5.56
CA LYS A 138 -6.82 -15.13 -6.21
C LYS A 138 -6.62 -16.27 -5.21
N PHE A 139 -5.61 -16.15 -4.36
CA PHE A 139 -5.31 -17.14 -3.35
C PHE A 139 -6.45 -17.31 -2.34
N LEU A 140 -7.06 -16.20 -1.89
CA LEU A 140 -8.24 -16.23 -1.01
C LEU A 140 -9.44 -16.90 -1.69
N ILE A 141 -9.66 -16.64 -2.99
CA ILE A 141 -10.69 -17.33 -3.78
C ILE A 141 -10.44 -18.83 -3.83
N ASP A 142 -9.21 -19.27 -4.04
CA ASP A 142 -8.88 -20.69 -4.12
C ASP A 142 -9.05 -21.38 -2.75
N LEU A 143 -8.70 -20.71 -1.66
CA LEU A 143 -8.99 -21.17 -0.30
C LEU A 143 -10.51 -21.29 -0.06
N ASN A 144 -11.28 -20.29 -0.47
CA ASN A 144 -12.73 -20.32 -0.34
C ASN A 144 -13.34 -21.45 -1.16
N LYS A 145 -12.87 -21.70 -2.39
CA LYS A 145 -13.32 -22.84 -3.21
C LYS A 145 -13.00 -24.18 -2.56
N LYS A 146 -11.80 -24.32 -1.97
CA LYS A 146 -11.37 -25.55 -1.31
C LYS A 146 -12.18 -25.88 -0.06
N HIS A 147 -12.61 -24.86 0.68
CA HIS A 147 -13.25 -25.03 1.99
C HIS A 147 -14.73 -24.66 2.03
N ASN A 148 -15.27 -24.13 0.92
CA ASN A 148 -16.63 -23.62 0.78
C ASN A 148 -17.06 -22.68 1.92
N SER A 149 -16.13 -21.84 2.39
CA SER A 149 -16.35 -20.96 3.54
C SER A 149 -15.32 -19.84 3.56
N TRP A 150 -15.80 -18.59 3.51
CA TRP A 150 -14.95 -17.41 3.66
C TRP A 150 -14.24 -17.40 5.01
N LYS A 151 -14.93 -17.80 6.08
CA LYS A 151 -14.35 -17.89 7.42
C LYS A 151 -13.15 -18.84 7.45
N GLU A 152 -13.29 -20.01 6.82
CA GLU A 152 -12.21 -20.99 6.76
C GLU A 152 -11.07 -20.51 5.86
N ALA A 153 -11.40 -19.85 4.75
CA ALA A 153 -10.40 -19.26 3.86
C ALA A 153 -9.54 -18.20 4.57
N ILE A 154 -10.15 -17.30 5.34
CA ILE A 154 -9.44 -16.27 6.12
C ILE A 154 -8.55 -16.92 7.17
N SER A 155 -9.07 -17.89 7.93
CA SER A 155 -8.31 -18.64 8.96
C SER A 155 -7.05 -19.31 8.39
N ARG A 156 -7.11 -19.70 7.11
CA ARG A 156 -6.05 -20.42 6.41
C ARG A 156 -5.11 -19.55 5.59
N TYR A 157 -5.38 -18.25 5.50
CA TYR A 157 -4.64 -17.33 4.63
C TYR A 157 -3.12 -17.34 4.88
N HIS A 158 -2.67 -17.54 6.13
CA HIS A 158 -1.24 -17.58 6.47
C HIS A 158 -0.64 -18.97 6.62
N SER A 159 -1.48 -19.99 6.75
CA SER A 159 -1.05 -21.34 7.13
C SER A 159 -1.16 -22.34 5.97
N SER A 160 -1.63 -21.90 4.81
CA SER A 160 -1.89 -22.77 3.67
C SER A 160 -1.09 -22.38 2.45
N THR A 161 -0.80 -23.38 1.64
CA THR A 161 -0.39 -23.21 0.25
C THR A 161 -1.39 -23.97 -0.63
N ILE A 162 -1.62 -23.47 -1.84
CA ILE A 162 -2.45 -24.12 -2.87
C ILE A 162 -1.60 -24.46 -4.08
#